data_AF-A0A428JKB8-F1
#
_entry.id   AF-A0A428JKB8-F1
#
_cell.length_a   1.000
_cell.length_b   1.000
_cell.length_c   1.000
_cell.angle_alpha   90.00
_cell.angle_beta   90.00
_cell.angle_gamma   90.00
#
_symmetry.space_group_name_H-M   'P 1'
#
loop_
_entity.id
_entity.type
_entity.pdbx_description
1 polymer ?
#
loop_
_entity_poly.entity_id
_entity_poly.type
_entity_poly.pdbx_seq_one_letter_code
_entity_poly.pdbx_strand_id
1 'polypeptide(L)'
;MLRLAPVLLLLPACLSLQSEEQKAEAAEKALLARHDELMAQMDQLYGLRQQLQTIPDTVAAGRQRRALLGAEAGMLFWMHHYRKPADTVAVEQRLAYYAAQQQRMDSVGVLFRTSQDSARLLVEASSAASPSAH
;
A
#
# COMPACT_ATOMS: atom_id res chain seq x y z
N MET A 1 -27.16 56.32 21.36
CA MET A 1 -27.40 54.90 20.98
C MET A 1 -26.37 54.52 19.92
N LEU A 2 -25.23 53.98 20.34
CA LEU A 2 -24.13 53.59 19.47
C LEU A 2 -24.36 52.14 19.02
N ARG A 3 -24.67 51.92 17.74
CA ARG A 3 -24.79 50.58 17.16
C ARG A 3 -23.38 50.04 16.89
N LEU A 4 -22.86 49.20 17.79
CA LEU A 4 -21.75 48.29 17.45
C LEU A 4 -22.31 47.20 16.53
N ALA A 5 -22.03 47.31 15.24
CA ALA A 5 -22.21 46.22 14.30
C ALA A 5 -21.00 45.26 14.40
N PRO A 6 -21.22 43.93 14.36
CA PRO A 6 -20.16 42.95 14.48
C PRO A 6 -19.37 42.93 13.17
N VAL A 7 -18.07 43.23 13.24
CA VAL A 7 -17.15 42.92 12.14
C VAL A 7 -16.99 41.41 12.14
N LEU A 8 -17.83 40.80 11.31
CA LEU A 8 -17.83 39.40 10.95
C LEU A 8 -16.43 39.03 10.43
N LEU A 9 -15.85 38.02 11.08
CA LEU A 9 -14.77 37.15 10.62
C LEU A 9 -14.71 37.05 9.09
N LEU A 10 -13.74 37.73 8.48
CA LEU A 10 -13.35 37.50 7.11
C LEU A 10 -11.96 36.86 7.10
N LEU A 11 -11.90 35.74 6.36
CA LEU A 11 -10.72 34.98 5.89
C LEU A 11 -10.30 33.79 6.76
N PRO A 12 -10.77 32.59 6.35
CA PRO A 12 -9.82 31.55 5.98
C PRO A 12 -10.09 31.08 4.55
N ALA A 13 -9.96 31.97 3.56
CA ALA A 13 -10.04 31.59 2.14
C ALA A 13 -8.67 31.31 1.50
N CYS A 14 -7.62 31.13 2.31
CA CYS A 14 -6.28 30.72 1.85
C CYS A 14 -6.02 29.22 2.02
N LEU A 15 -7.03 28.40 2.31
CA LEU A 15 -6.88 26.95 2.42
C LEU A 15 -7.31 26.28 1.11
N SER A 16 -6.30 25.98 0.29
CA SER A 16 -6.34 25.03 -0.84
C SER A 16 -6.90 25.53 -2.17
N LEU A 17 -6.29 26.57 -2.74
CA LEU A 17 -6.35 26.81 -4.19
C LEU A 17 -5.18 26.10 -4.90
N GLN A 18 -5.07 24.78 -4.73
CA GLN A 18 -4.17 23.99 -5.59
C GLN A 18 -4.78 23.92 -6.98
N SER A 19 -3.98 24.21 -8.01
CA SER A 19 -4.41 24.01 -9.40
C SER A 19 -4.68 22.51 -9.64
N GLU A 20 -5.52 22.21 -10.62
CA GLU A 20 -5.78 20.81 -11.02
C GLU A 20 -4.49 20.08 -11.39
N GLU A 21 -3.52 20.79 -11.98
CA GLU A 21 -2.20 20.24 -12.28
C GLU A 21 -1.44 19.82 -11.02
N GLN A 22 -1.44 20.66 -9.98
CA GLN A 22 -0.82 20.34 -8.69
C GLN A 22 -1.51 19.14 -8.02
N LYS A 23 -2.82 18.99 -8.20
CA LYS A 23 -3.55 17.81 -7.69
C LYS A 23 -3.11 16.54 -8.41
N ALA A 24 -2.93 16.60 -9.74
CA ALA A 24 -2.47 15.45 -10.51
C ALA A 24 -1.04 15.04 -10.13
N GLU A 25 -0.14 16.00 -9.94
CA GLU A 25 1.22 15.75 -9.45
C GLU A 25 1.21 15.14 -8.04
N ALA A 26 0.39 15.69 -7.13
CA ALA A 26 0.25 15.16 -5.77
C ALA A 26 -0.31 13.73 -5.76
N ALA A 27 -1.27 13.43 -6.63
CA ALA A 27 -1.84 12.09 -6.78
C ALA A 27 -0.81 11.08 -7.31
N GLU A 28 0.00 11.46 -8.30
CA GLU A 28 1.11 10.63 -8.78
C GLU A 28 2.13 10.37 -7.67
N LYS A 29 2.52 11.41 -6.93
CA LYS A 29 3.47 11.30 -5.83
C LYS A 29 2.96 10.38 -4.72
N ALA A 30 1.68 10.49 -4.36
CA ALA A 30 1.07 9.62 -3.35
C ALA A 30 1.08 8.14 -3.81
N LEU A 31 0.75 7.89 -5.07
CA LEU A 31 0.81 6.56 -5.67
C LEU A 31 2.21 5.96 -5.62
N LEU A 32 3.23 6.73 -6.02
CA LEU A 32 4.62 6.27 -6.00
C LEU A 32 5.15 6.08 -4.57
N ALA A 33 4.76 6.93 -3.62
CA ALA A 33 5.09 6.72 -2.22
C ALA A 33 4.49 5.42 -1.68
N ARG A 34 3.27 5.06 -2.11
CA ARG A 34 2.66 3.78 -1.75
C ARG A 34 3.40 2.60 -2.36
N HIS A 35 3.85 2.72 -3.61
CA HIS A 35 4.73 1.74 -4.24
C HIS A 35 6.01 1.53 -3.40
N ASP A 36 6.70 2.61 -3.01
CA ASP A 36 7.94 2.54 -2.27
C ASP A 36 7.76 1.90 -0.89
N GLU A 37 6.65 2.20 -0.20
CA GLU A 37 6.30 1.56 1.07
C GLU A 37 6.09 0.05 0.94
N LEU A 38 5.46 -0.40 -0.15
CA LEU A 38 5.27 -1.83 -0.41
C LEU A 38 6.58 -2.51 -0.80
N MET A 39 7.42 -1.82 -1.58
CA MET A 39 8.74 -2.33 -1.94
C MET A 39 9.64 -2.48 -0.72
N ALA A 40 9.58 -1.57 0.25
CA ALA A 40 10.31 -1.71 1.51
C ALA A 40 9.88 -2.93 2.34
N GLN A 41 8.67 -3.46 2.12
CA GLN A 41 8.17 -4.66 2.80
C GLN A 41 8.54 -5.97 2.08
N MET A 42 9.12 -5.90 0.88
CA MET A 42 9.47 -7.09 0.09
C MET A 42 10.49 -7.99 0.79
N ASP A 43 11.49 -7.40 1.45
CA ASP A 43 12.50 -8.16 2.20
C ASP A 43 11.86 -8.98 3.33
N GLN A 44 10.88 -8.40 4.01
CA GLN A 44 10.16 -9.09 5.07
C GLN A 44 9.30 -10.26 4.50
N LEU A 45 8.71 -10.05 3.33
CA LEU A 45 7.97 -11.07 2.59
C LEU A 45 8.87 -12.25 2.21
N TYR A 46 10.06 -11.95 1.70
CA TYR A 46 11.09 -12.94 1.37
C TYR A 46 11.57 -13.70 2.61
N GLY A 47 11.89 -12.99 3.70
CA GLY A 47 12.31 -13.61 4.96
C GLY A 47 11.27 -14.58 5.53
N LEU A 48 9.98 -14.20 5.50
CA LEU A 48 8.89 -15.09 5.91
C LEU A 48 8.77 -16.31 5.00
N ARG A 49 8.96 -16.15 3.68
CA ARG A 49 8.98 -17.29 2.75
C ARG A 49 10.11 -18.26 3.06
N GLN A 50 11.29 -17.78 3.45
CA GLN A 50 12.40 -18.64 3.87
C GLN A 50 12.09 -19.37 5.18
N GLN A 51 11.54 -18.69 6.17
CA GLN A 51 11.14 -19.32 7.44
C GLN A 51 10.05 -20.38 7.22
N LEU A 52 9.07 -20.12 6.35
CA LEU A 52 8.05 -21.13 6.02
C LEU A 52 8.61 -22.36 5.30
N GLN A 53 9.80 -22.31 4.69
CA GLN A 53 10.42 -23.49 4.08
C GLN A 53 10.99 -24.46 5.11
N THR A 54 11.31 -24.00 6.32
CA THR A 54 11.80 -24.87 7.39
C THR A 54 10.67 -25.59 8.13
N ILE A 55 9.44 -25.11 7.99
CA ILE A 55 8.24 -25.72 8.57
C ILE A 55 7.83 -26.94 7.72
N PRO A 56 7.49 -28.10 8.35
CA PRO A 56 7.01 -29.28 7.64
C PRO A 56 5.87 -28.97 6.67
N ASP A 57 5.83 -29.72 5.57
CA ASP A 57 4.82 -29.50 4.55
C ASP A 57 3.44 -29.93 5.04
N THR A 58 2.62 -28.93 5.34
CA THR A 58 1.23 -29.07 5.78
C THR A 58 0.34 -28.21 4.89
N VAL A 59 -0.95 -28.50 4.87
CA VAL A 59 -1.93 -27.69 4.15
C VAL A 59 -1.87 -26.22 4.59
N ALA A 60 -1.67 -25.97 5.89
CA ALA A 60 -1.53 -24.63 6.44
C ALA A 60 -0.26 -23.93 5.92
N ALA A 61 0.91 -24.59 6.00
CA ALA A 61 2.16 -24.04 5.47
C ALA A 61 2.08 -23.78 3.97
N GLY A 62 1.53 -24.71 3.19
CA GLY A 62 1.32 -24.54 1.76
C GLY A 62 0.40 -23.37 1.41
N ARG A 63 -0.65 -23.13 2.22
CA ARG A 63 -1.54 -21.96 2.06
C ARG A 63 -0.76 -20.66 2.28
N GLN A 64 0.02 -20.56 3.35
CA GLN A 64 0.76 -19.33 3.66
C GLN A 64 1.87 -19.04 2.65
N ARG A 65 2.58 -20.08 2.17
CA ARG A 65 3.57 -19.92 1.09
C ARG A 65 2.94 -19.35 -0.19
N ARG A 66 1.77 -19.86 -0.58
CA ARG A 66 1.02 -19.33 -1.74
C ARG A 66 0.49 -17.92 -1.52
N ALA A 67 0.05 -17.58 -0.31
CA ALA A 67 -0.41 -16.23 0.01
C ALA A 67 0.72 -15.20 -0.14
N LEU A 68 1.90 -15.49 0.40
CA LEU A 68 3.09 -14.65 0.26
C LEU A 68 3.49 -14.46 -1.22
N LEU A 69 3.50 -15.55 -2.00
CA LEU A 69 3.75 -15.49 -3.44
C LEU A 69 2.70 -14.64 -4.18
N GLY A 70 1.43 -14.75 -3.80
CA GLY A 70 0.35 -13.95 -4.38
C GLY A 70 0.50 -12.46 -4.11
N ALA A 71 0.94 -12.09 -2.90
CA ALA A 71 1.22 -10.70 -2.55
C ALA A 71 2.35 -10.13 -3.42
N GLU A 72 3.49 -10.83 -3.51
CA GLU A 72 4.61 -10.44 -4.38
C GLU A 72 4.20 -10.34 -5.85
N ALA A 73 3.47 -11.33 -6.37
CA ALA A 73 2.99 -11.33 -7.74
C ALA A 73 2.08 -10.13 -8.04
N GLY A 74 1.25 -9.72 -7.07
CA GLY A 74 0.40 -8.53 -7.20
C GLY A 74 1.23 -7.24 -7.36
N MET A 75 2.31 -7.11 -6.60
CA MET A 75 3.21 -5.96 -6.69
C MET A 75 3.99 -5.95 -8.01
N LEU A 76 4.59 -7.09 -8.38
CA LEU A 76 5.33 -7.23 -9.64
C LEU A 76 4.43 -7.00 -10.84
N PHE A 77 3.19 -7.52 -10.80
CA PHE A 77 2.21 -7.29 -11.85
C PHE A 77 1.95 -5.79 -12.03
N TRP A 78 1.70 -5.05 -10.95
CA TRP A 78 1.50 -3.62 -11.03
C TRP A 78 2.73 -2.91 -11.60
N MET A 79 3.93 -3.24 -11.13
CA MET A 79 5.18 -2.63 -11.59
C MET A 79 5.41 -2.85 -13.09
N HIS A 80 5.05 -4.02 -13.63
CA HIS A 80 5.16 -4.31 -15.06
C HIS A 80 4.11 -3.60 -15.93
N HIS A 81 2.95 -3.26 -15.36
CA HIS A 81 1.81 -2.72 -16.12
C HIS A 81 1.58 -1.23 -15.88
N TYR A 82 2.16 -0.65 -14.84
CA TYR A 82 2.05 0.77 -14.58
C TYR A 82 2.68 1.57 -15.72
N ARG A 83 1.90 2.51 -16.25
CA ARG A 83 2.34 3.49 -17.25
C ARG A 83 1.96 4.87 -16.76
N LYS A 84 2.92 5.77 -16.64
CA LYS A 84 2.63 7.18 -16.40
C LYS A 84 1.87 7.74 -17.62
N PRO A 85 0.70 8.39 -17.45
CA PRO A 85 0.04 9.10 -18.54
C PRO A 85 0.94 10.21 -19.09
N ALA A 86 0.86 10.50 -20.39
CA ALA A 86 1.56 11.64 -20.96
C ALA A 86 0.98 12.96 -20.42
N ASP A 87 1.80 14.01 -20.34
CA ASP A 87 1.37 15.34 -19.85
C ASP A 87 0.32 16.00 -20.76
N THR A 88 0.19 15.51 -22.01
CA THR A 88 -0.84 15.93 -22.95
C THR A 88 -2.23 15.37 -22.64
N VAL A 89 -2.33 14.39 -21.74
CA VAL A 89 -3.62 13.83 -21.30
C VAL A 89 -4.31 14.84 -20.38
N ALA A 90 -5.61 15.04 -20.60
CA ALA A 90 -6.43 15.94 -19.78
C ALA A 90 -6.27 15.65 -18.28
N VAL A 91 -6.19 16.70 -17.46
CA VAL A 91 -5.87 16.60 -16.03
C VAL A 91 -6.86 15.71 -15.29
N GLU A 92 -8.15 15.82 -15.63
CA GLU A 92 -9.23 15.03 -15.03
C GLU A 92 -9.05 13.53 -15.33
N GLN A 93 -8.57 13.19 -16.53
CA GLN A 93 -8.28 11.80 -16.90
C GLN A 93 -7.04 11.27 -16.17
N ARG A 94 -6.00 12.11 -16.00
CA ARG A 94 -4.82 11.74 -15.20
C ARG A 94 -5.20 11.50 -13.73
N LEU A 95 -6.01 12.37 -13.15
CA LEU A 95 -6.53 12.22 -11.78
C LEU A 95 -7.33 10.92 -11.62
N ALA A 96 -8.26 10.63 -12.55
CA ALA A 96 -9.03 9.39 -12.53
C ALA A 96 -8.13 8.15 -12.65
N TYR A 97 -7.12 8.20 -13.53
CA TYR A 97 -6.15 7.13 -13.68
C TYR A 97 -5.37 6.88 -12.39
N TYR A 98 -4.81 7.93 -11.77
CA TYR A 98 -4.05 7.79 -10.52
C TYR A 98 -4.92 7.29 -9.36
N ALA A 99 -6.18 7.72 -9.27
CA ALA A 99 -7.11 7.20 -8.28
C ALA A 99 -7.36 5.69 -8.45
N ALA A 100 -7.53 5.22 -9.69
CA ALA A 100 -7.68 3.79 -9.97
C ALA A 100 -6.41 2.99 -9.67
N GLN A 101 -5.22 3.55 -9.93
CA GLN A 101 -3.95 2.92 -9.57
C GLN A 101 -3.75 2.87 -8.06
N GLN A 102 -4.16 3.91 -7.34
CA GLN A 102 -4.09 3.95 -5.87
C GLN A 102 -4.91 2.81 -5.26
N GLN A 103 -6.15 2.61 -5.72
CA GLN A 103 -6.99 1.50 -5.25
C GLN A 103 -6.35 0.13 -5.48
N ARG A 104 -5.63 -0.05 -6.60
CA ARG A 104 -4.86 -1.28 -6.87
C ARG A 104 -3.73 -1.45 -5.87
N MET A 105 -2.95 -0.39 -5.61
CA MET A 105 -1.87 -0.42 -4.62
C MET A 105 -2.37 -0.64 -3.19
N ASP A 106 -3.51 -0.08 -2.83
CA ASP A 106 -4.14 -0.31 -1.53
C ASP A 106 -4.54 -1.79 -1.38
N SER A 107 -5.09 -2.38 -2.44
CA SER A 107 -5.45 -3.81 -2.49
C SER A 107 -4.22 -4.71 -2.35
N VAL A 108 -3.14 -4.41 -3.07
CA VAL A 108 -1.85 -5.12 -2.91
C VAL A 108 -1.34 -4.96 -1.48
N GLY A 109 -1.46 -3.77 -0.88
CA GLY A 109 -1.08 -3.54 0.50
C GLY A 109 -1.88 -4.35 1.53
N VAL A 110 -3.17 -4.57 1.30
CA VAL A 110 -3.97 -5.49 2.13
C VAL A 110 -3.45 -6.92 1.99
N LEU A 111 -3.13 -7.37 0.77
CA LEU A 111 -2.54 -8.70 0.54
C LEU A 111 -1.19 -8.85 1.24
N PHE A 112 -0.33 -7.84 1.20
CA PHE A 112 0.94 -7.82 1.92
C PHE A 112 0.74 -8.03 3.41
N ARG A 113 -0.04 -7.16 4.06
CA ARG A 113 -0.28 -7.24 5.51
C ARG A 113 -0.88 -8.58 5.91
N THR A 114 -1.99 -8.96 5.29
CA THR A 114 -2.72 -10.19 5.65
C THR A 114 -1.88 -11.45 5.46
N SER A 115 -1.09 -11.52 4.38
CA SER A 115 -0.19 -12.66 4.12
C SER A 115 0.96 -12.71 5.11
N GLN A 116 1.57 -11.56 5.42
CA GLN A 116 2.67 -11.48 6.38
C GLN A 116 2.20 -11.83 7.80
N ASP A 117 1.06 -11.29 8.24
CA ASP A 117 0.50 -11.55 9.57
C ASP A 117 0.15 -13.04 9.75
N SER A 118 -0.51 -13.62 8.74
CA SER A 118 -0.85 -15.05 8.78
C SER A 118 0.38 -15.96 8.74
N ALA A 119 1.43 -15.57 8.00
CA ALA A 119 2.69 -16.31 7.97
C ALA A 119 3.45 -16.21 9.30
N ARG A 120 3.50 -15.02 9.92
CA ARG A 120 4.11 -14.80 11.24
C ARG A 120 3.50 -15.69 12.30
N LEU A 121 2.17 -15.72 12.39
CA LEU A 121 1.46 -16.57 13.35
C LEU A 121 1.82 -18.06 13.19
N LEU A 122 1.98 -18.54 11.96
CA LEU A 122 2.37 -19.92 11.71
C LEU A 122 3.82 -20.20 12.10
N VAL A 123 4.74 -19.27 11.82
CA VAL A 123 6.16 -19.39 12.21
C VAL A 123 6.30 -19.40 13.73
N GLU A 124 5.60 -18.49 14.41
CA GLU A 124 5.58 -18.40 15.88
C GLU A 124 5.01 -19.68 16.51
N ALA A 125 3.89 -20.18 16.01
CA ALA A 125 3.28 -21.42 16.48
C ALA A 125 4.22 -22.64 16.28
N SER A 126 4.94 -22.70 15.16
CA SER A 126 5.87 -23.79 14.87
C SER A 126 7.12 -23.75 15.75
N SER A 127 7.60 -22.53 16.06
CA SER A 127 8.70 -22.31 17.00
C SER A 127 8.30 -22.69 18.43
N ALA A 128 7.09 -22.34 18.87
CA ALA A 128 6.57 -22.69 20.19
C ALA A 128 6.32 -24.20 20.36
N ALA A 129 5.97 -24.90 19.28
CA ALA A 129 5.81 -26.35 19.26
C ALA A 129 7.13 -27.13 19.22
N SER A 130 8.27 -26.43 19.02
CA SER A 130 9.61 -27.01 19.01
C SER A 130 10.46 -26.51 20.20
N PRO A 131 10.07 -26.76 21.47
CA PRO A 131 10.97 -26.49 22.58
C PRO A 131 12.09 -27.54 22.60
N SER A 132 13.33 -27.08 22.41
CA SER A 132 14.62 -27.75 22.67
C SER A 132 14.67 -29.28 22.63
N ALA A 133 15.25 -29.84 21.56
CA ALA A 133 16.12 -31.00 21.73
C ALA A 133 17.50 -30.45 22.15
N HIS A 134 17.90 -30.78 23.38
CA HIS A 134 19.23 -30.55 23.95
C HIS A 134 20.36 -31.04 23.05
#